data_AF-A0A2S5THL6-F1
#
_entry.id   AF-A0A2S5THL6-F1
#
_cell.length_a   1.000
_cell.length_b   1.000
_cell.length_c   1.000
_cell.angle_alpha   90.00
_cell.angle_beta   90.00
_cell.angle_gamma   90.00
#
_symmetry.space_group_name_H-M   'P 1'
#
loop_
_entity.id
_entity.type
_entity.pdbx_description
1 polymer ?
#
loop_
_entity_poly.entity_id
_entity_poly.type
_entity_poly.pdbx_seq_one_letter_code
_entity_poly.pdbx_strand_id
1 'polypeptide(L)'
;MKPLNPKPRLHTLPIIAAALGLGLGAYYGELWWRLPQYSEQDLQASVELNLAMDLERRGPQLQPSTEDRERLRRQIRQEIDADIARERREAQQGFASAMLMLLFGGGYLLLRLRTP
;
A
#
# COMPACT_ATOMS: atom_id res chain seq x y z
N MET A 1 -43.95 23.78 3.18
CA MET A 1 -42.57 23.67 2.64
C MET A 1 -42.37 22.24 2.13
N LYS A 2 -42.07 22.06 0.85
CA LYS A 2 -41.93 20.73 0.22
C LYS A 2 -40.48 20.26 0.42
N PRO A 3 -40.19 19.07 0.98
CA PRO A 3 -38.82 18.63 1.17
C PRO A 3 -38.18 18.38 -0.19
N LEU A 4 -37.12 19.13 -0.49
CA LEU A 4 -36.21 18.83 -1.60
C LEU A 4 -35.47 17.56 -1.22
N ASN A 5 -35.88 16.43 -1.81
CA ASN A 5 -35.12 15.19 -1.73
C ASN A 5 -34.25 15.12 -3.00
N PRO A 6 -32.98 15.57 -2.96
CA PRO A 6 -32.13 15.56 -4.15
C PRO A 6 -31.77 14.10 -4.45
N LYS A 7 -32.52 13.47 -5.36
CA LYS A 7 -32.12 12.18 -5.91
C LYS A 7 -30.75 12.36 -6.56
N PRO A 8 -29.73 11.58 -6.19
CA PRO A 8 -28.42 11.68 -6.82
C PRO A 8 -28.61 11.44 -8.32
N ARG A 9 -28.22 12.43 -9.13
CA ARG A 9 -28.28 12.29 -10.58
C ARG A 9 -27.22 11.26 -10.95
N LEU A 10 -27.61 10.07 -11.41
CA LEU A 10 -26.69 8.97 -11.74
C LEU A 10 -25.52 9.41 -12.65
N HIS A 11 -25.71 10.48 -13.43
CA HIS A 11 -24.69 11.14 -14.24
C HIS A 11 -23.51 11.78 -13.47
N THR A 12 -23.62 12.00 -12.15
CA THR A 12 -22.53 12.52 -11.32
C THR A 12 -21.57 11.42 -10.87
N LEU A 13 -22.02 10.16 -10.83
CA LEU A 13 -21.19 9.04 -10.38
C LEU A 13 -19.93 8.85 -11.25
N PRO A 14 -19.98 8.92 -12.60
CA PRO A 14 -18.78 8.80 -13.42
C PRO A 14 -17.81 9.98 -13.24
N ILE A 15 -18.32 11.20 -13.01
CA ILE A 15 -17.47 12.38 -12.74
C ILE A 15 -16.72 12.19 -11.43
N ILE A 16 -17.43 11.74 -10.38
CA ILE A 16 -16.82 11.45 -9.08
C ILE A 16 -15.80 10.33 -9.22
N ALA A 17 -16.12 9.26 -9.96
CA ALA A 17 -15.19 8.16 -10.21
C ALA A 17 -13.92 8.63 -10.94
N ALA A 18 -14.04 9.51 -11.94
CA ALA A 18 -12.88 10.09 -12.63
C ALA A 18 -12.02 10.95 -11.69
N ALA A 19 -12.65 11.82 -10.90
CA ALA A 19 -11.94 12.68 -9.94
C ALA A 19 -11.22 11.86 -8.85
N LEU A 20 -11.89 10.84 -8.30
CA LEU A 20 -11.29 9.92 -7.34
C LEU A 20 -10.17 9.10 -7.98
N GLY A 21 -10.36 8.61 -9.20
CA GLY A 21 -9.33 7.87 -9.94
C GLY A 21 -8.07 8.71 -10.17
N LEU A 22 -8.21 10.00 -10.50
CA LEU A 22 -7.07 10.92 -10.62
C LEU A 22 -6.38 11.13 -9.26
N GLY A 23 -7.13 11.46 -8.21
CA GLY A 23 -6.57 11.73 -6.89
C GLY A 23 -5.87 10.52 -6.28
N LEU A 24 -6.55 9.36 -6.26
CA LEU A 24 -5.99 8.11 -5.77
C LEU A 24 -4.85 7.62 -6.65
N GLY A 25 -4.93 7.84 -7.97
CA GLY A 25 -3.87 7.47 -8.91
C GLY A 25 -2.59 8.25 -8.65
N ALA A 26 -2.71 9.56 -8.43
CA ALA A 26 -1.59 10.41 -8.03
C ALA A 26 -0.99 9.96 -6.68
N TYR A 27 -1.84 9.73 -5.67
CA TYR A 27 -1.41 9.30 -4.34
C TYR A 27 -0.69 7.95 -4.36
N TYR A 28 -1.31 6.90 -4.89
CA TYR A 28 -0.70 5.57 -4.93
C TYR A 28 0.46 5.48 -5.92
N GLY A 29 0.46 6.29 -6.98
CA GLY A 29 1.58 6.44 -7.88
C GLY A 29 2.80 7.05 -7.18
N GLU A 30 2.62 8.11 -6.40
CA GLU A 30 3.67 8.71 -5.59
C GLU A 30 4.16 7.73 -4.51
N LEU A 31 3.24 7.04 -3.83
CA LEU A 31 3.59 6.03 -2.84
C LEU A 31 4.48 4.95 -3.45
N TRP A 32 4.07 4.38 -4.59
CA TRP A 32 4.86 3.36 -5.29
C TRP A 32 6.21 3.91 -5.76
N TRP A 33 6.27 5.12 -6.29
CA TRP A 33 7.52 5.75 -6.72
C TRP A 33 8.51 5.96 -5.57
N ARG A 34 8.00 6.23 -4.36
CA ARG A 34 8.81 6.45 -3.17
C ARG A 34 9.22 5.17 -2.45
N LEU A 35 8.72 3.99 -2.85
CA LEU A 35 9.08 2.75 -2.17
C LEU A 35 10.60 2.50 -2.30
N PRO A 36 11.31 2.34 -1.17
CA PRO A 36 12.74 2.14 -1.18
C PRO A 36 13.12 0.81 -1.84
N GLN A 37 14.31 0.81 -2.44
CA GLN A 37 14.98 -0.41 -2.90
C GLN A 37 15.96 -0.82 -1.81
N TYR A 38 15.60 -1.82 -1.02
CA TYR A 38 16.47 -2.35 0.01
C TYR A 38 17.55 -3.23 -0.61
N SER A 39 18.82 -2.97 -0.27
CA SER A 39 19.89 -3.90 -0.59
C SER A 39 19.89 -5.09 0.39
N GLU A 40 20.52 -6.20 0.01
CA GLU A 40 20.67 -7.33 0.92
C GLU A 40 21.44 -6.94 2.20
N GLN A 41 22.37 -5.99 2.10
CA GLN A 41 23.11 -5.48 3.25
C GLN A 41 22.20 -4.72 4.22
N ASP A 42 21.28 -3.89 3.71
CA ASP A 42 20.32 -3.14 4.54
C ASP A 42 19.35 -4.08 5.26
N LEU A 43 18.92 -5.14 4.57
CA LEU A 43 18.04 -6.15 5.14
C LEU A 43 18.76 -6.96 6.22
N GLN A 44 20.02 -7.34 6.01
CA GLN A 44 20.82 -8.01 7.03
C GLN A 44 21.04 -7.12 8.26
N ALA A 45 21.37 -5.84 8.05
CA ALA A 45 21.52 -4.88 9.15
C ALA A 45 20.22 -4.74 9.95
N SER A 46 19.08 -4.71 9.25
CA SER A 46 17.75 -4.65 9.87
C SER A 46 17.43 -5.91 10.68
N VAL A 47 17.81 -7.10 10.18
CA VAL A 47 17.64 -8.36 10.92
C VAL A 47 18.47 -8.36 12.20
N GLU A 48 19.74 -7.99 12.14
CA GLU A 48 20.59 -7.96 13.34
C GLU A 48 20.13 -6.90 14.34
N LEU A 49 19.68 -5.73 13.88
CA LEU A 49 19.13 -4.70 14.75
C LEU A 49 17.87 -5.19 15.48
N ASN A 50 16.93 -5.81 14.77
CA ASN A 50 15.72 -6.36 15.38
C ASN A 50 16.03 -7.50 16.34
N LEU A 51 16.97 -8.38 15.98
CA LEU A 51 17.43 -9.43 16.88
C LEU A 51 18.01 -8.84 18.18
N ALA A 52 18.86 -7.80 18.07
CA ALA A 52 19.45 -7.14 19.23
C ALA A 52 18.37 -6.54 20.15
N MET A 53 17.37 -5.86 19.58
CA MET A 53 16.24 -5.31 20.35
C MET A 53 15.44 -6.42 21.05
N ASP A 54 15.18 -7.53 20.38
CA ASP A 54 14.44 -8.66 20.97
C ASP A 54 15.23 -9.37 22.08
N LEU A 55 16.55 -9.48 21.93
CA LEU A 55 17.43 -10.02 22.96
C LEU A 55 17.49 -9.10 24.18
N GLU A 56 17.58 -7.79 23.97
CA GLU A 56 17.57 -6.80 25.03
C GLU A 56 16.26 -6.86 25.84
N ARG A 57 15.10 -7.00 25.17
CA ARG A 57 13.79 -7.14 25.82
C ARG A 57 13.65 -8.39 26.68
N ARG A 58 14.32 -9.49 26.33
CA ARG A 58 14.27 -10.77 27.07
C ARG A 58 15.11 -10.74 28.36
N GLY A 59 16.06 -9.81 28.45
CA GLY A 59 16.96 -9.67 29.60
C GLY A 59 18.04 -10.76 29.69
N PRO A 60 18.99 -10.61 30.63
CA PRO A 60 20.22 -11.42 30.66
C PRO A 60 20.01 -12.91 30.95
N GLN A 61 18.92 -13.25 31.65
CA GLN A 61 18.65 -14.61 32.14
C GLN A 61 17.94 -15.52 31.11
N LEU A 62 17.41 -14.95 30.03
CA LEU A 62 16.63 -15.66 29.01
C LEU A 62 17.30 -15.60 27.63
N GLN A 63 18.63 -15.57 27.60
CA GLN A 63 19.36 -15.53 26.33
C GLN A 63 19.22 -16.86 25.57
N PRO A 64 18.73 -16.84 24.32
CA PRO A 64 18.56 -18.03 23.51
C PRO A 64 19.90 -18.63 23.08
N SER A 65 19.88 -19.94 22.80
CA SER A 65 21.01 -20.70 22.25
C SER A 65 21.43 -20.14 20.87
N THR A 66 22.61 -20.53 20.38
CA THR A 66 23.07 -20.13 19.04
C THR A 66 22.14 -20.58 17.93
N GLU A 67 21.67 -21.83 17.99
CA GLU A 67 20.70 -22.37 17.01
C GLU A 67 19.37 -21.60 17.05
N ASP A 68 18.89 -21.23 18.24
CA ASP A 68 17.65 -20.46 18.39
C ASP A 68 17.81 -19.02 17.89
N ARG A 69 18.99 -18.41 18.05
CA ARG A 69 19.29 -17.09 17.47
C ARG A 69 19.25 -17.13 15.95
N GLU A 70 19.77 -18.17 15.33
CA GLU A 70 19.72 -18.33 13.87
C GLU A 70 18.29 -18.58 13.36
N ARG A 71 17.47 -19.31 14.12
CA ARG A 71 16.03 -19.43 13.85
C ARG A 71 15.33 -18.07 13.95
N LEU A 72 15.61 -17.30 15.00
CA LEU A 72 15.06 -15.94 15.18
C LEU A 72 15.45 -15.02 14.02
N ARG A 73 16.72 -15.02 13.57
CA ARG A 73 17.14 -14.24 12.39
C ARG A 73 16.35 -14.58 11.14
N ARG A 74 16.16 -15.87 10.85
CA ARG A 74 15.38 -16.32 9.69
C ARG A 74 13.93 -15.88 9.79
N GLN A 75 13.34 -15.98 10.98
CA GLN A 75 11.97 -15.53 11.21
C GLN A 75 11.84 -14.02 11.00
N ILE A 76 12.70 -13.22 11.63
CA ILE A 76 12.73 -11.76 11.46
C ILE A 76 12.91 -11.39 9.98
N ARG A 77 13.80 -12.09 9.27
CA ARG A 77 13.99 -11.85 7.83
C ARG A 77 12.72 -12.10 7.03
N GLN A 78 12.03 -13.21 7.30
CA GLN A 78 10.76 -13.54 6.64
C GLN A 78 9.67 -12.51 6.94
N GLU A 79 9.61 -11.99 8.17
CA GLU A 79 8.66 -10.94 8.56
C GLU A 79 8.94 -9.63 7.81
N ILE A 80 10.21 -9.19 7.76
CA ILE A 80 10.62 -8.01 6.99
C ILE A 80 10.28 -8.15 5.52
N ASP A 81 10.63 -9.30 4.90
CA ASP A 81 10.34 -9.55 3.48
C ASP A 81 8.83 -9.55 3.21
N ALA A 82 8.03 -10.11 4.12
CA ALA A 82 6.57 -10.14 4.02
C ALA A 82 5.96 -8.74 4.12
N ASP A 83 6.47 -7.89 5.02
CA ASP A 83 6.03 -6.51 5.19
C ASP A 83 6.35 -5.67 3.96
N ILE A 84 7.58 -5.75 3.43
CA ILE A 84 7.97 -5.07 2.19
C ILE A 84 7.09 -5.52 1.03
N ALA A 85 6.83 -6.83 0.91
CA ALA A 85 5.95 -7.36 -0.13
C ALA A 85 4.50 -6.91 0.04
N ARG A 86 4.02 -6.75 1.29
CA ARG A 86 2.67 -6.23 1.58
C ARG A 86 2.56 -4.76 1.16
N GLU A 87 3.50 -3.91 1.56
CA GLU A 87 3.52 -2.49 1.18
C GLU A 87 3.54 -2.28 -0.34
N ARG A 88 4.39 -3.05 -1.05
CA ARG A 88 4.44 -3.02 -2.52
C ARG A 88 3.10 -3.42 -3.14
N ARG A 89 2.49 -4.50 -2.65
CA ARG A 89 1.19 -4.97 -3.15
C ARG A 89 0.08 -3.96 -2.88
N GLU A 90 0.04 -3.35 -1.72
CA GLU A 90 -0.96 -2.34 -1.37
C GLU A 90 -0.86 -1.13 -2.31
N ALA A 91 0.35 -0.61 -2.53
CA ALA A 91 0.56 0.50 -3.45
C ALA A 91 0.12 0.15 -4.88
N GLN A 92 0.50 -1.03 -5.37
CA GLN A 92 0.12 -1.51 -6.71
C GLN A 92 -1.39 -1.72 -6.85
N GLN A 93 -2.05 -2.34 -5.87
CA GLN A 93 -3.49 -2.59 -5.89
C GLN A 93 -4.30 -1.29 -5.79
N GLY A 94 -3.87 -0.36 -4.94
CA GLY A 94 -4.45 0.97 -4.84
C GLY A 94 -4.35 1.73 -6.15
N PHE A 95 -3.17 1.72 -6.78
CA PHE A 95 -2.95 2.34 -8.08
C PHE A 95 -3.79 1.71 -9.20
N ALA A 96 -3.84 0.37 -9.26
CA ALA A 96 -4.66 -0.35 -10.24
C ALA A 96 -6.15 -0.02 -10.08
N SER A 97 -6.65 0.04 -8.84
CA SER A 97 -8.03 0.40 -8.54
C SER A 97 -8.34 1.84 -8.97
N ALA A 98 -7.42 2.77 -8.72
CA ALA A 98 -7.55 4.15 -9.14
C ALA A 98 -7.58 4.30 -10.67
N MET A 99 -6.73 3.55 -11.38
CA MET A 99 -6.73 3.50 -12.85
C MET A 99 -8.05 2.97 -13.40
N LEU A 100 -8.63 1.93 -12.80
CA LEU A 100 -9.96 1.44 -13.20
C LEU A 100 -11.03 2.51 -13.02
N MET A 101 -11.08 3.19 -11.87
CA MET A 101 -12.04 4.28 -11.63
C MET A 101 -11.88 5.41 -12.65
N LEU A 102 -10.63 5.76 -12.97
CA LEU A 102 -10.30 6.77 -13.97
C LEU A 102 -10.75 6.36 -15.37
N LEU A 103 -10.50 5.11 -15.77
CA LEU A 103 -10.91 4.60 -17.08
C LEU A 103 -12.43 4.58 -17.22
N PHE A 104 -13.17 4.12 -16.19
CA PHE A 104 -14.63 4.12 -16.21
C PHE A 104 -15.21 5.53 -16.25
N GLY A 105 -14.76 6.40 -15.34
CA GLY A 105 -15.26 7.78 -15.25
C GLY A 105 -14.86 8.63 -16.45
N GLY A 106 -13.58 8.58 -16.82
CA GLY A 106 -13.01 9.30 -17.96
C GLY A 106 -13.57 8.81 -19.29
N GLY A 107 -13.71 7.49 -19.47
CA GLY A 107 -14.33 6.90 -20.66
C GLY A 107 -15.78 7.37 -20.85
N TYR A 108 -16.58 7.39 -19.79
CA TYR A 108 -17.94 7.95 -19.84
C TYR A 108 -17.95 9.43 -20.25
N LEU A 109 -17.05 10.24 -19.67
CA LEU A 109 -16.97 11.66 -20.00
C LEU A 109 -16.55 11.91 -21.44
N LEU A 110 -15.55 11.17 -21.92
CA LEU A 110 -15.09 11.25 -23.31
C LEU A 110 -16.19 10.86 -24.31
N LEU A 111 -16.93 9.77 -24.02
CA LEU A 111 -18.05 9.35 -24.87
C LEU A 111 -19.17 10.39 -24.86
N ARG A 112 -19.51 10.94 -23.69
CA ARG A 112 -20.53 11.97 -23.55
C ARG A 112 -20.17 13.28 -24.27
N LEU A 113 -18.90 13.67 -24.27
CA LEU A 113 -18.42 14.84 -25.00
C LEU A 113 -18.45 14.66 -26.52
N ARG A 114 -18.48 13.41 -27.01
CA ARG A 114 -18.46 13.08 -28.44
C ARG A 114 -19.86 12.93 -29.04
N THR A 115 -20.87 12.63 -28.23
CA THR A 115 -22.29 12.60 -28.64
C THR A 115 -22.93 13.97 -28.38
N PRO A 116 -23.37 14.71 -29.42
CA PRO A 116 -24.02 16.02 -29.28
C PRO A 116 -25.36 15.95 -28.55
#